data_AF-A0A1G4IVG4-F1
#
_entry.id   AF-A0A1G4IVG4-F1
#
_cell.length_a   1.000
_cell.length_b   1.000
_cell.length_c   1.000
_cell.angle_alpha   90.00
_cell.angle_beta   90.00
_cell.angle_gamma   90.00
#
_symmetry.space_group_name_H-M   'P 1'
#
loop_
_entity.id
_entity.type
_entity.pdbx_description
1 polymer ?
#
loop_
_entity_poly.entity_id
_entity_poly.type
_entity_poly.pdbx_seq_one_letter_code
_entity_poly.pdbx_strand_id
1 'polypeptide(L)'
;MEQQIRDLETRYVGVYNDLINELDRIYLLRRKTAIQDEQLLAIRHQLQASLTMTIPLSKAASIGNESTDLDLRLHEMLVTGRQLDEQVIANQNQHLDQMTRLSQLRKEFFELRSETRCLVDVLRDRTHNMPSTPPEPTESVQNQSDVARQNERMKIVLTALIVQSGYQGTCTEIDEWLRICGG
;
A
#
# COMPACT_ATOMS: atom_id res chain seq x y z
N MET A 1 -37.86 3.38 13.32
CA MET A 1 -38.63 3.33 12.06
C MET A 1 -37.71 3.42 10.85
N GLU A 2 -36.78 4.38 10.78
CA GLU A 2 -35.84 4.48 9.63
C GLU A 2 -34.96 3.24 9.40
N GLN A 3 -34.44 2.61 10.46
CA GLN A 3 -33.65 1.38 10.33
C GLN A 3 -34.46 0.23 9.70
N GLN A 4 -35.72 0.08 10.11
CA GLN A 4 -36.62 -0.93 9.54
C GLN A 4 -36.92 -0.65 8.06
N ILE A 5 -37.06 0.63 7.69
CA ILE A 5 -37.24 1.03 6.29
C ILE A 5 -35.98 0.67 5.48
N ARG A 6 -34.77 0.94 5.99
CA ARG A 6 -33.51 0.57 5.32
C ARG A 6 -33.33 -0.95 5.18
N ASP A 7 -33.73 -1.72 6.19
CA ASP A 7 -33.66 -3.18 6.15
C ASP A 7 -34.62 -3.74 5.08
N LEU A 8 -35.83 -3.16 5.00
CA LEU A 8 -36.80 -3.51 3.96
C LEU A 8 -36.34 -3.09 2.56
N GLU A 9 -35.75 -1.89 2.42
CA GLU A 9 -35.14 -1.41 1.17
C GLU A 9 -34.02 -2.36 0.72
N THR A 10 -33.15 -2.79 1.63
CA THR A 10 -32.06 -3.72 1.35
C THR A 10 -32.59 -5.08 0.90
N ARG A 11 -33.60 -5.60 1.61
CA ARG A 11 -34.25 -6.87 1.23
C ARG A 11 -34.97 -6.76 -0.12
N TYR A 12 -35.63 -5.64 -0.39
CA TYR A 12 -36.29 -5.38 -1.65
C TYR A 12 -35.29 -5.37 -2.82
N VAL A 13 -34.16 -4.67 -2.67
CA VAL A 13 -33.10 -4.66 -3.68
C VAL A 13 -32.53 -6.06 -3.92
N GLY A 14 -32.34 -6.85 -2.85
CA GLY A 14 -31.91 -8.25 -2.95
C GLY A 14 -32.87 -9.09 -3.80
N VAL A 15 -34.15 -9.07 -3.45
CA VAL A 15 -35.20 -9.81 -4.18
C VAL A 15 -35.33 -9.32 -5.62
N TYR A 16 -35.20 -8.02 -5.88
CA TYR A 16 -35.24 -7.45 -7.22
C TYR A 16 -34.10 -7.97 -8.10
N ASN A 17 -32.88 -8.03 -7.56
CA ASN A 17 -31.73 -8.58 -8.26
C ASN A 17 -31.89 -10.08 -8.54
N ASP A 18 -32.37 -10.84 -7.56
CA ASP A 18 -32.64 -12.28 -7.73
C ASP A 18 -33.70 -12.52 -8.81
N LEU A 19 -34.76 -11.71 -8.84
CA LEU A 19 -35.80 -11.79 -9.86
C LEU A 19 -35.25 -11.52 -11.26
N ILE A 20 -34.41 -10.50 -11.44
CA ILE A 20 -33.80 -10.19 -12.74
C ILE A 20 -32.91 -11.35 -13.21
N ASN A 21 -32.09 -11.90 -12.30
CA ASN A 21 -31.22 -13.03 -12.60
C ASN A 21 -32.01 -14.27 -13.04
N GLU A 22 -33.09 -14.61 -12.33
CA GLU A 22 -33.92 -15.75 -12.67
C GLU A 22 -34.72 -15.52 -13.97
N LEU A 23 -35.19 -14.30 -14.23
CA LEU A 23 -35.84 -13.96 -15.50
C LEU A 23 -34.90 -14.14 -16.69
N ASP A 24 -33.65 -13.70 -16.57
CA ASP A 24 -32.65 -13.90 -17.62
C ASP A 24 -32.30 -15.38 -17.79
N ARG A 25 -32.22 -16.13 -16.69
CA ARG A 25 -32.02 -17.59 -16.75
C ARG A 25 -33.17 -18.29 -17.46
N ILE A 26 -34.41 -17.94 -17.15
CA ILE A 26 -35.61 -18.47 -17.82
C ILE A 26 -35.62 -18.09 -19.30
N TYR A 27 -35.26 -16.85 -19.63
CA TYR A 27 -35.19 -16.38 -21.01
C TYR A 27 -34.18 -17.17 -21.84
N LEU A 28 -32.98 -17.40 -21.28
CA LEU A 28 -31.91 -18.16 -21.92
C LEU A 28 -32.29 -19.64 -22.09
N LEU A 29 -32.90 -20.25 -21.07
CA LEU A 29 -33.43 -21.62 -21.13
C LEU A 29 -34.52 -21.74 -22.21
N ARG A 30 -35.41 -20.76 -22.30
CA ARG A 30 -36.48 -20.72 -23.32
C ARG A 30 -35.93 -20.57 -24.74
N ARG A 31 -34.88 -19.78 -24.92
CA ARG A 31 -34.23 -19.58 -26.24
C ARG A 31 -33.24 -20.69 -26.61
N LYS A 32 -32.91 -21.61 -25.69
CA LYS A 32 -31.88 -22.65 -25.87
C LYS A 32 -30.51 -22.08 -26.29
N THR A 33 -30.21 -20.85 -25.88
CA THR A 33 -28.95 -20.17 -26.17
C THR A 33 -28.05 -20.24 -24.95
N ALA A 34 -26.79 -20.61 -25.13
CA ALA A 34 -25.78 -20.49 -24.08
C ALA A 34 -25.49 -19.01 -23.79
N ILE A 35 -25.10 -18.70 -22.56
CA ILE A 35 -24.59 -17.38 -22.17
C ILE A 35 -23.33 -17.14 -23.00
N GLN A 36 -23.40 -16.27 -24.00
CA GLN A 36 -22.22 -15.93 -24.80
C GLN A 36 -21.30 -14.98 -24.03
N ASP A 37 -21.86 -14.02 -23.29
CA ASP A 37 -21.10 -13.07 -22.48
C ASP A 37 -21.81 -12.73 -21.16
N GLU A 38 -21.27 -13.19 -20.04
CA GLU A 38 -21.73 -12.85 -18.70
C GLU A 38 -21.59 -11.35 -18.41
N GLN A 39 -20.55 -10.72 -18.96
CA GLN A 39 -20.32 -9.29 -18.87
C GLN A 39 -21.43 -8.46 -19.51
N LEU A 40 -21.97 -8.90 -20.66
CA LEU A 40 -23.07 -8.20 -21.33
C LEU A 40 -24.37 -8.27 -20.52
N LEU A 41 -24.59 -9.40 -19.83
CA LEU A 41 -25.73 -9.57 -18.93
C LEU A 41 -25.61 -8.61 -17.73
N ALA A 42 -24.44 -8.57 -17.10
CA ALA A 42 -24.15 -7.66 -16.00
C ALA A 42 -24.31 -6.19 -16.41
N ILE A 43 -23.81 -5.81 -17.59
CA ILE A 43 -23.99 -4.44 -18.14
C ILE A 43 -25.48 -4.13 -18.32
N ARG A 44 -26.27 -5.08 -18.84
CA ARG A 44 -27.72 -4.89 -18.98
C ARG A 44 -28.40 -4.69 -17.64
N HIS A 45 -28.07 -5.49 -16.62
CA HIS A 45 -28.61 -5.34 -15.27
C HIS A 45 -28.26 -3.98 -14.67
N GLN A 46 -27.01 -3.56 -14.84
CA GLN A 46 -26.56 -2.25 -14.39
C GLN A 46 -27.33 -1.13 -15.09
N LEU A 47 -27.55 -1.22 -16.40
CA LEU A 47 -28.34 -0.23 -17.15
C LEU A 47 -29.81 -0.21 -16.71
N GLN A 48 -30.43 -1.38 -16.49
CA GLN A 48 -31.80 -1.48 -15.99
C GLN A 48 -31.94 -0.88 -14.59
N ALA A 49 -31.01 -1.20 -13.68
CA ALA A 49 -30.96 -0.58 -12.35
C ALA A 49 -30.80 0.94 -12.46
N SER A 50 -29.87 1.41 -13.30
CA SER A 50 -29.60 2.84 -13.50
C SER A 50 -30.83 3.59 -14.01
N LEU A 51 -31.55 3.04 -15.00
CA LEU A 51 -32.79 3.62 -15.51
C LEU A 51 -33.91 3.61 -14.46
N THR A 52 -34.05 2.51 -13.71
CA THR A 52 -35.06 2.38 -12.66
C THR A 52 -34.84 3.39 -11.53
N MET A 53 -33.58 3.69 -11.21
CA MET A 53 -33.21 4.68 -10.19
C MET A 53 -33.30 6.13 -10.71
N THR A 54 -33.16 6.36 -12.01
CA THR A 54 -33.26 7.70 -12.60
C THR A 54 -34.70 8.22 -12.60
N ILE A 55 -35.70 7.34 -12.72
CA ILE A 55 -37.13 7.72 -12.71
C ILE A 55 -37.53 8.41 -11.39
N PRO A 56 -37.36 7.81 -10.19
CA PRO A 56 -37.69 8.47 -8.93
C PRO A 56 -36.82 9.71 -8.69
N LEU A 57 -35.56 9.71 -9.13
CA LEU A 57 -34.68 10.87 -9.02
C LEU A 57 -35.18 12.06 -9.85
N SER A 58 -35.62 11.80 -11.10
CA SER A 58 -36.19 12.82 -11.98
C SER A 58 -37.52 13.35 -11.46
N LYS A 59 -38.35 12.49 -10.86
CA LYS A 59 -39.63 12.84 -10.25
C LYS A 59 -39.46 13.67 -8.96
N ALA A 60 -38.47 13.32 -8.13
CA ALA A 60 -38.09 14.09 -6.95
C ALA A 60 -37.42 15.42 -7.33
N ALA A 61 -36.69 15.47 -8.45
CA ALA A 61 -36.03 16.68 -8.96
C ALA A 61 -36.98 17.62 -9.72
N SER A 62 -38.07 17.12 -10.31
CA SER A 62 -39.13 17.92 -10.93
C SER A 62 -40.04 18.51 -9.86
N ILE A 63 -39.51 19.47 -9.11
CA ILE A 63 -40.17 20.15 -8.01
C ILE A 63 -41.33 20.99 -8.56
N GLY A 64 -42.56 20.50 -8.36
CA GLY A 64 -43.78 21.29 -8.35
C GLY A 64 -44.37 21.25 -6.95
N ASN A 65 -44.23 22.34 -6.19
CA ASN A 65 -44.90 22.78 -4.94
C ASN A 65 -45.28 21.82 -3.79
N GLU A 66 -45.22 20.50 -3.93
CA GLU A 66 -45.52 19.53 -2.86
C GLU A 66 -44.33 18.56 -2.72
N SER A 67 -43.28 19.00 -2.01
CA SER A 67 -42.16 18.11 -1.68
C SER A 67 -42.61 17.08 -0.66
N THR A 68 -42.63 15.81 -1.05
CA THR A 68 -42.91 14.70 -0.13
C THR A 68 -41.73 14.53 0.84
N ASP A 69 -41.97 14.02 2.04
CA ASP A 69 -40.90 13.68 3.02
C ASP A 69 -39.82 12.76 2.42
N LEU A 70 -40.23 11.87 1.49
CA LEU A 70 -39.32 11.02 0.72
C LEU A 70 -38.39 11.81 -0.22
N ASP A 71 -38.87 12.89 -0.81
CA ASP A 71 -38.10 13.72 -1.74
C ASP A 71 -37.02 14.51 -0.98
N LEU A 72 -37.35 14.97 0.23
CA LEU A 72 -36.39 15.60 1.15
C LEU A 72 -35.32 14.60 1.61
N ARG A 73 -35.72 13.38 2.02
CA ARG A 73 -34.79 12.30 2.37
C ARG A 73 -33.85 11.95 1.22
N LEU A 74 -34.37 11.87 -0.01
CA LEU A 74 -33.58 11.59 -1.20
C LEU A 74 -32.59 12.73 -1.50
N HIS A 75 -33.03 13.99 -1.35
CA HIS A 75 -32.16 15.14 -1.51
C HIS A 75 -31.01 15.15 -0.49
N GLU A 76 -31.31 14.89 0.79
CA GLU A 76 -30.29 14.78 1.84
C GLU A 76 -29.29 13.65 1.56
N MET A 77 -29.77 12.47 1.13
CA MET A 77 -28.90 11.36 0.73
C MET A 77 -27.99 11.72 -0.46
N LEU A 78 -28.48 12.49 -1.43
CA LEU A 78 -27.66 12.93 -2.56
C LEU A 78 -26.60 13.95 -2.16
N VAL A 79 -26.95 14.90 -1.28
CA VAL A 79 -26.00 15.90 -0.79
C VAL A 79 -24.92 15.24 0.07
N THR A 80 -25.30 14.38 1.01
CA THR A 80 -24.35 13.63 1.85
C THR A 80 -23.47 12.70 1.02
N GLY A 81 -24.02 12.03 0.00
CA GLY A 81 -23.24 11.22 -0.95
C GLY A 81 -22.16 12.03 -1.67
N ARG A 82 -22.51 13.19 -2.22
CA ARG A 82 -21.54 14.08 -2.89
C ARG A 82 -20.45 14.58 -1.94
N GLN A 83 -20.81 14.90 -0.70
CA GLN A 83 -19.82 15.32 0.30
C GLN A 83 -18.84 14.20 0.65
N LEU A 84 -19.30 12.95 0.74
CA LEU A 84 -18.41 11.81 0.90
C LEU A 84 -17.52 11.60 -0.32
N ASP A 85 -18.06 11.72 -1.54
CA ASP A 85 -17.27 11.59 -2.76
C ASP A 85 -16.15 12.64 -2.82
N GLU A 86 -16.44 13.89 -2.44
CA GLU A 86 -15.44 14.95 -2.31
C GLU A 86 -14.33 14.57 -1.32
N GLN A 87 -14.68 13.99 -0.17
CA GLN A 87 -13.71 13.52 0.82
C GLN A 87 -12.87 12.35 0.29
N VAL A 88 -13.49 11.41 -0.43
CA VAL A 88 -12.79 10.27 -1.06
C VAL A 88 -11.79 10.77 -2.10
N ILE A 89 -12.19 11.72 -2.95
CA ILE A 89 -11.31 12.33 -3.95
C ILE A 89 -10.14 13.05 -3.26
N ALA A 90 -10.41 13.82 -2.21
CA ALA A 90 -9.36 14.51 -1.45
C ALA A 90 -8.35 13.52 -0.83
N ASN A 91 -8.84 12.42 -0.26
CA ASN A 91 -8.01 11.37 0.32
C ASN A 91 -7.18 10.64 -0.74
N GLN A 92 -7.78 10.31 -1.90
CA GLN A 92 -7.06 9.71 -3.02
C GLN A 92 -5.95 10.63 -3.54
N ASN A 93 -6.22 11.92 -3.66
CA ASN A 93 -5.22 12.91 -4.06
C ASN A 93 -4.07 13.00 -3.05
N GLN A 94 -4.37 13.01 -1.76
CA GLN A 94 -3.35 12.99 -0.70
C GLN A 94 -2.50 11.72 -0.77
N HIS A 95 -3.11 10.56 -1.00
CA HIS A 95 -2.39 9.29 -1.16
C HIS A 95 -1.47 9.32 -2.39
N LEU A 96 -1.92 9.87 -3.51
CA LEU A 96 -1.09 10.05 -4.70
C LEU A 96 0.09 10.98 -4.43
N ASP A 97 -0.11 12.09 -3.72
CA ASP A 97 0.96 13.02 -3.35
C ASP A 97 2.00 12.37 -2.40
N GLN A 98 1.53 11.57 -1.45
CA GLN A 98 2.44 10.79 -0.60
C GLN A 98 3.23 9.76 -1.41
N MET A 99 2.59 9.10 -2.38
CA MET A 99 3.29 8.16 -3.28
C MET A 99 4.33 8.85 -4.15
N THR A 100 4.04 10.03 -4.71
CA THR A 100 5.02 10.78 -5.51
C THR A 100 6.19 11.20 -4.65
N ARG A 101 5.95 11.71 -3.43
CA ARG A 101 7.01 12.07 -2.48
C ARG A 101 7.88 10.88 -2.07
N LEU A 102 7.27 9.73 -1.78
CA LEU A 102 8.01 8.49 -1.50
C LEU A 102 8.82 8.03 -2.72
N SER A 103 8.29 8.19 -3.92
CA SER A 103 9.03 7.85 -5.15
C SER A 103 10.25 8.74 -5.35
N GLN A 104 10.16 10.04 -5.03
CA GLN A 104 11.27 11.00 -5.09
C GLN A 104 12.32 10.66 -4.04
N LEU A 105 11.92 10.49 -2.78
CA LEU A 105 12.82 10.05 -1.69
C LEU A 105 13.52 8.74 -2.02
N ARG A 106 12.84 7.81 -2.67
CA ARG A 106 13.44 6.54 -3.11
C ARG A 106 14.50 6.76 -4.18
N LYS A 107 14.30 7.68 -5.11
CA LYS A 107 15.32 8.05 -6.12
C LYS A 107 16.55 8.66 -5.45
N GLU A 108 16.34 9.65 -4.58
CA GLU A 108 17.41 10.29 -3.79
C GLU A 108 18.20 9.25 -2.97
N PHE A 109 17.49 8.31 -2.33
CA PHE A 109 18.13 7.23 -1.60
C PHE A 109 18.95 6.31 -2.51
N PHE A 110 18.47 5.98 -3.72
CA PHE A 110 19.24 5.18 -4.67
C PHE A 110 20.50 5.90 -5.15
N GLU A 111 20.41 7.20 -5.42
CA GLU A 111 21.55 8.03 -5.80
C GLU A 111 22.58 8.06 -4.66
N LEU A 112 22.17 8.41 -3.45
CA LEU A 112 23.04 8.45 -2.28
C LEU A 112 23.66 7.09 -1.97
N ARG A 113 22.89 6.00 -2.11
CA ARG A 113 23.39 4.64 -1.94
C ARG A 113 24.43 4.29 -2.99
N SER A 114 24.26 4.72 -4.24
CA SER A 114 25.24 4.47 -5.30
C SER A 114 26.55 5.22 -5.05
N GLU A 115 26.49 6.46 -4.57
CA GLU A 115 27.65 7.26 -4.18
C GLU A 115 28.37 6.64 -2.97
N THR A 116 27.61 6.24 -1.95
CA THR A 116 28.16 5.56 -0.77
C THR A 116 28.84 4.25 -1.17
N ARG A 117 28.26 3.49 -2.11
CA ARG A 117 28.86 2.25 -2.61
C ARG A 117 30.18 2.52 -3.35
N CYS A 118 30.24 3.55 -4.19
CA CYS A 118 31.47 3.98 -4.84
C CYS A 118 32.56 4.34 -3.81
N LEU A 119 32.21 5.11 -2.78
CA LEU A 119 33.14 5.45 -1.69
C LEU A 119 33.61 4.22 -0.93
N VAL A 120 32.72 3.27 -0.63
CA VAL A 120 33.06 2.00 0.02
C VAL A 120 34.00 1.16 -0.85
N ASP A 121 33.77 1.09 -2.16
CA ASP A 121 34.64 0.38 -3.09
C ASP A 121 36.04 1.04 -3.15
N VAL A 122 36.13 2.37 -3.17
CA VAL A 122 37.42 3.09 -3.09
C VAL A 122 38.14 2.84 -1.76
N LEU A 123 37.42 2.80 -0.64
CA LEU A 123 37.99 2.47 0.67
C LEU A 123 38.45 1.02 0.73
N ARG A 124 37.69 0.09 0.11
CA ARG A 124 38.03 -1.32 -0.02
C ARG A 124 39.30 -1.50 -0.86
N ASP A 125 39.41 -0.82 -1.99
CA ASP A 125 40.60 -0.86 -2.84
C ASP A 125 41.82 -0.27 -2.13
N ARG A 126 41.65 0.81 -1.35
CA ARG A 126 42.74 1.35 -0.50
C ARG A 126 43.17 0.38 0.59
N THR A 127 42.23 -0.32 1.21
CA THR A 127 42.55 -1.32 2.26
C THR A 127 43.16 -2.59 1.67
N HIS A 128 42.81 -2.98 0.44
CA HIS A 128 43.44 -4.10 -0.27
C HIS A 128 44.84 -3.75 -0.82
N ASN A 129 45.07 -2.49 -1.22
CA ASN A 129 46.37 -2.00 -1.69
C ASN A 129 47.31 -1.55 -0.56
N MET A 130 46.86 -1.56 0.70
CA MET A 130 47.79 -1.48 1.83
C MET A 130 48.60 -2.78 1.86
N PRO A 131 49.94 -2.71 1.86
CA PRO A 131 50.76 -3.91 1.89
C PRO A 131 50.40 -4.70 3.15
N SER A 132 49.80 -5.87 2.95
CA SER A 132 49.70 -6.92 3.94
C SER A 132 51.12 -7.45 4.17
N THR A 133 51.92 -6.67 4.90
CA THR A 133 53.15 -7.17 5.50
C THR A 133 52.69 -7.78 6.82
N PRO A 134 52.68 -9.11 6.98
CA PRO A 134 52.63 -9.67 8.31
C PRO A 134 53.94 -9.23 8.98
N PRO A 135 53.92 -8.50 10.11
CA PRO A 135 55.14 -8.36 10.89
C PRO A 135 55.55 -9.76 11.32
N GLU A 136 56.73 -10.20 10.88
CA GLU A 136 57.42 -11.33 11.48
C GLU A 136 57.43 -11.15 13.00
N PRO A 137 57.28 -12.23 13.79
CA PRO A 137 57.12 -12.13 15.23
C PRO A 137 58.46 -11.80 15.87
N THR A 138 58.82 -10.53 15.89
CA THR A 138 59.77 -9.99 16.87
C THR A 138 58.96 -9.47 18.05
N GLU A 139 58.81 -10.35 19.02
CA GLU A 139 58.21 -10.11 20.32
C GLU A 139 58.85 -8.91 21.01
N SER A 140 58.06 -7.86 21.25
CA SER A 140 58.28 -6.96 22.38
C SER A 140 56.94 -6.80 23.10
N VAL A 141 56.91 -7.26 24.36
CA VAL A 141 55.72 -7.44 25.20
C VAL A 141 54.92 -6.15 25.43
N GLN A 142 55.53 -4.97 25.20
CA GLN A 142 54.85 -3.68 25.28
C GLN A 142 53.92 -3.37 24.10
N ASN A 143 54.27 -3.81 22.87
CA ASN A 143 53.46 -3.56 21.68
C ASN A 143 52.14 -4.35 21.66
N GLN A 144 52.06 -5.49 22.37
CA GLN A 144 50.83 -6.27 22.44
C GLN A 144 49.71 -5.56 23.21
N SER A 145 50.03 -4.78 24.24
CA SER A 145 49.01 -4.07 25.03
C SER A 145 48.36 -2.92 24.26
N ASP A 146 49.14 -2.19 23.45
CA ASP A 146 48.64 -1.10 22.62
C ASP A 146 47.86 -1.62 21.41
N VAL A 147 48.29 -2.75 20.82
CA VAL A 147 47.56 -3.43 19.75
C VAL A 147 46.23 -4.00 20.26
N ALA A 148 46.20 -4.59 21.47
CA ALA A 148 44.96 -5.06 22.08
C ALA A 148 43.97 -3.90 22.31
N ARG A 149 44.46 -2.76 22.79
CA ARG A 149 43.65 -1.56 23.04
C ARG A 149 43.15 -0.90 21.75
N GLN A 150 43.95 -0.92 20.69
CA GLN A 150 43.52 -0.48 19.35
C GLN A 150 42.47 -1.40 18.76
N ASN A 151 42.63 -2.72 18.89
CA ASN A 151 41.65 -3.69 18.43
C ASN A 151 40.31 -3.55 19.17
N GLU A 152 40.34 -3.27 20.47
CA GLU A 152 39.14 -3.03 21.27
C GLU A 152 38.42 -1.74 20.84
N ARG A 153 39.16 -0.67 20.54
CA ARG A 153 38.59 0.55 19.97
C ARG A 153 38.00 0.34 18.57
N MET A 154 38.70 -0.39 17.71
CA MET A 154 38.21 -0.73 16.37
C MET A 154 36.90 -1.52 16.45
N LYS A 155 36.84 -2.47 17.38
CA LYS A 155 35.66 -3.29 17.67
C LYS A 155 34.46 -2.47 18.11
N ILE A 156 34.66 -1.51 19.02
CA ILE A 156 33.59 -0.60 19.46
C ILE A 156 33.09 0.28 18.31
N VAL A 157 33.99 0.82 17.48
CA VAL A 157 33.60 1.67 16.34
C VAL A 157 32.81 0.88 15.29
N LEU A 158 33.26 -0.33 14.96
CA LEU A 158 32.55 -1.21 14.01
C LEU A 158 31.15 -1.57 14.52
N THR A 159 31.04 -1.89 15.81
CA THR A 159 29.74 -2.23 16.41
C THR A 159 28.79 -1.02 16.39
N ALA A 160 29.29 0.18 16.71
CA ALA A 160 28.51 1.41 16.63
C ALA A 160 28.02 1.70 15.20
N LEU A 161 28.88 1.48 14.20
CA LEU A 161 28.55 1.67 12.78
C LEU A 161 27.50 0.66 12.29
N ILE A 162 27.59 -0.59 12.71
CA ILE A 162 26.63 -1.66 12.36
C ILE A 162 25.25 -1.36 12.98
N VAL A 163 25.21 -0.94 14.24
CA VAL A 163 23.96 -0.55 14.93
C VAL A 163 23.33 0.68 14.28
N GLN A 164 24.14 1.71 14.00
CA GLN A 164 23.65 2.98 13.45
C GLN A 164 23.23 2.89 11.97
N SER A 165 23.84 1.96 11.21
CA SER A 165 23.47 1.69 9.82
C SER A 165 22.25 0.77 9.68
N GLY A 166 21.70 0.26 10.78
CA GLY A 166 20.51 -0.58 10.78
C GLY A 166 20.75 -1.94 10.09
N TYR A 167 21.93 -2.52 10.29
CA TYR A 167 22.30 -3.80 9.69
C TYR A 167 21.31 -4.91 10.07
N GLN A 168 20.84 -5.66 9.07
CA GLN A 168 19.74 -6.65 9.19
C GLN A 168 20.21 -8.12 9.16
N GLY A 169 21.50 -8.40 9.33
CA GLY A 169 22.00 -9.79 9.39
C GLY A 169 22.14 -10.47 8.03
N THR A 170 22.75 -9.80 7.05
CA THR A 170 22.90 -10.31 5.67
C THR A 170 24.24 -10.98 5.38
N CYS A 171 25.17 -11.00 6.35
CA CYS A 171 26.52 -11.53 6.22
C CYS A 171 26.82 -12.41 7.43
N THR A 172 26.95 -13.70 7.17
CA THR A 172 27.17 -14.75 8.17
C THR A 172 28.44 -14.53 8.99
N GLU A 173 29.46 -13.92 8.41
CA GLU A 173 30.72 -13.60 9.08
C GLU A 173 30.55 -12.48 10.13
N ILE A 174 29.71 -11.48 9.83
CA ILE A 174 29.40 -10.39 10.77
C ILE A 174 28.51 -10.89 11.89
N ASP A 175 27.55 -11.77 11.58
CA ASP A 175 26.66 -12.36 12.56
C ASP A 175 27.41 -13.30 13.52
N GLU A 176 28.33 -14.13 13.00
CA GLU A 176 29.19 -14.98 13.81
C GLU A 176 30.13 -14.14 14.69
N TRP A 177 30.66 -13.04 14.15
CA TRP A 177 31.51 -12.13 14.89
C TRP A 177 30.75 -11.37 15.99
N LEU A 178 29.57 -10.82 15.70
CA LEU A 178 28.69 -10.20 16.71
C LEU A 178 28.32 -11.19 17.82
N ARG A 179 28.12 -12.46 17.47
CA ARG A 179 27.82 -13.52 18.44
C ARG A 179 29.01 -13.85 19.35
N ILE A 180 30.24 -13.80 18.83
CA ILE A 180 31.47 -13.95 19.63
C ILE A 180 31.73 -12.71 20.51
N CYS A 181 31.24 -11.54 20.08
CA CYS A 181 31.52 -10.26 20.73
C CYS A 181 30.45 -9.77 21.71
N GLY A 182 29.23 -10.31 21.61
CA GLY A 182 28.09 -10.01 22.48
C GLY A 182 27.84 -11.02 23.61
N GLY A 183 28.83 -11.88 23.91
CA GLY A 183 28.86 -12.74 25.09
C GLY A 183 29.62 -12.09 26.24
#